data_AF-A0A915PIU9-F1
#
_entry.id   AF-A0A915PIU9-F1
#
_cell.length_a   1.000
_cell.length_b   1.000
_cell.length_c   1.000
_cell.angle_alpha   90.00
_cell.angle_beta   90.00
_cell.angle_gamma   90.00
#
_symmetry.space_group_name_H-M   'P 1'
#
loop_
_entity.id
_entity.type
_entity.pdbx_description
1 polymer ?
#
loop_
_entity_poly.entity_id
_entity_poly.type
_entity_poly.pdbx_seq_one_letter_code
_entity_poly.pdbx_strand_id
1 'polypeptide(L)'
;MVRDVREKRLAELIKQRLIDCDYKAKNNHWQNLMELLAKAKVSPSEEEGCSNGLVQERIACVNLLSYTCQFIKRDYTFRLIPARVIIQEARIIEDGAAKCTKVIRFLKKHNQPK
;
A
#
# COMPACT_ATOMS: atom_id res chain seq x y z
N MET A 1 16.30 -3.14 -26.14
CA MET A 1 15.06 -3.93 -25.94
C MET A 1 14.80 -4.35 -24.49
N VAL A 2 15.74 -5.00 -23.77
CA VAL A 2 15.47 -5.50 -22.39
C VAL A 2 15.20 -4.39 -21.36
N ARG A 3 15.84 -3.23 -21.49
CA ARG A 3 15.67 -2.08 -20.57
C ARG A 3 14.25 -1.50 -20.62
N ASP A 4 13.73 -1.33 -21.84
CA ASP A 4 12.38 -0.82 -22.10
C ASP A 4 11.27 -1.75 -21.56
N VAL A 5 11.47 -3.07 -21.63
CA VAL A 5 10.51 -4.04 -21.04
C VAL A 5 10.45 -3.95 -19.51
N ARG A 6 11.58 -3.75 -18.83
CA ARG A 6 11.62 -3.60 -17.37
C ARG A 6 10.99 -2.27 -16.93
N GLU A 7 11.27 -1.20 -17.65
CA GLU A 7 10.70 0.13 -17.40
C GLU A 7 9.17 0.11 -17.59
N LYS A 8 8.66 -0.52 -18.66
CA LYS A 8 7.21 -0.70 -18.89
C LYS A 8 6.52 -1.52 -17.79
N ARG A 9 7.13 -2.62 -17.34
CA ARG A 9 6.58 -3.44 -16.23
C ARG A 9 6.53 -2.65 -14.93
N LEU A 10 7.56 -1.88 -14.64
CA LEU A 10 7.60 -1.04 -13.45
C LEU A 10 6.53 0.06 -13.50
N ALA A 11 6.36 0.71 -14.66
CA ALA A 11 5.31 1.71 -14.85
C ALA A 11 3.91 1.12 -14.61
N GLU A 12 3.63 -0.08 -15.13
CA GLU A 12 2.34 -0.75 -14.89
C GLU A 12 2.16 -1.13 -13.41
N LEU A 13 3.20 -1.62 -12.73
CA LEU A 13 3.14 -1.89 -11.30
C LEU A 13 2.78 -0.63 -10.50
N ILE A 14 3.47 0.48 -10.76
CA ILE A 14 3.22 1.77 -10.09
C ILE A 14 1.79 2.24 -10.34
N LYS A 15 1.32 2.16 -11.58
CA LYS A 15 -0.05 2.52 -11.96
C LYS A 15 -1.08 1.69 -11.17
N GLN A 16 -0.91 0.37 -11.12
CA GLN A 16 -1.80 -0.51 -10.36
C GLN A 16 -1.81 -0.17 -8.87
N ARG A 17 -0.63 0.13 -8.29
CA ARG A 17 -0.52 0.54 -6.88
C ARG A 17 -1.20 1.88 -6.60
N LEU A 18 -1.05 2.86 -7.49
CA LEU A 18 -1.75 4.14 -7.37
C LEU A 18 -3.27 3.98 -7.41
N ILE A 19 -3.79 3.15 -8.31
CA ILE A 19 -5.22 2.85 -8.41
C ILE A 19 -5.72 2.20 -7.11
N ASP A 20 -5.00 1.21 -6.59
CA ASP A 20 -5.36 0.52 -5.34
C ASP A 20 -5.30 1.47 -4.13
N CYS A 21 -4.27 2.32 -4.04
CA CYS A 21 -4.15 3.34 -3.00
C CYS A 21 -5.31 4.35 -3.04
N ASP A 22 -5.68 4.85 -4.22
CA ASP A 22 -6.81 5.76 -4.40
C ASP A 22 -8.14 5.10 -4.00
N TYR A 23 -8.36 3.86 -4.44
CA TYR A 23 -9.54 3.08 -4.04
C TYR A 23 -9.60 2.90 -2.52
N LYS A 24 -8.51 2.48 -1.88
CA LYS A 24 -8.43 2.31 -0.42
C LYS A 24 -8.68 3.61 0.33
N ALA A 25 -8.11 4.72 -0.15
CA ALA A 25 -8.31 6.05 0.44
C ALA A 25 -9.79 6.48 0.37
N LYS A 26 -10.41 6.40 -0.81
CA LYS A 26 -11.83 6.77 -1.02
C LYS A 26 -12.80 5.96 -0.15
N ASN A 27 -12.46 4.71 0.14
CA ASN A 27 -13.29 3.82 0.95
C ASN A 27 -12.92 3.81 2.44
N ASN A 28 -12.07 4.75 2.91
CA ASN A 28 -11.57 4.80 4.29
C ASN A 28 -11.02 3.44 4.79
N HIS A 29 -10.40 2.67 3.89
CA HIS A 29 -10.07 1.27 4.11
C HIS A 29 -9.24 1.03 5.38
N TRP A 30 -8.16 1.79 5.56
CA TRP A 30 -7.26 1.64 6.71
C TRP A 30 -7.96 1.96 8.03
N GLN A 31 -8.80 2.99 8.07
CA GLN A 31 -9.54 3.37 9.27
C GLN A 31 -10.54 2.27 9.65
N ASN A 32 -11.32 1.80 8.67
CA ASN A 32 -12.29 0.73 8.87
C ASN A 32 -11.61 -0.56 9.37
N LEU A 33 -10.44 -0.91 8.83
CA LEU A 33 -9.70 -2.08 9.29
C LEU A 33 -9.12 -1.89 10.69
N MET A 34 -8.63 -0.70 11.06
CA MET A 34 -8.17 -0.43 12.42
C MET A 34 -9.31 -0.55 13.43
N GLU A 35 -10.51 -0.06 13.10
CA GLU A 35 -11.68 -0.19 13.97
C GLU A 35 -12.16 -1.64 14.13
N LEU A 36 -12.10 -2.44 13.05
CA LEU A 36 -12.40 -3.86 13.10
C LEU A 36 -11.35 -4.64 13.89
N LEU A 37 -10.08 -4.27 13.73
CA LEU A 37 -8.95 -4.87 14.41
C LEU A 37 -9.06 -4.68 15.92
N ALA A 38 -9.36 -3.45 16.38
CA ALA A 38 -9.54 -3.14 17.81
C ALA A 38 -10.70 -3.89 18.47
N LYS A 39 -11.69 -4.35 17.67
CA LYS A 39 -12.83 -5.16 18.13
C LYS A 39 -12.58 -6.67 18.01
N ALA A 40 -11.51 -7.06 17.32
CA ALA A 40 -11.20 -8.46 17.06
C ALA A 40 -10.57 -9.11 18.30
N LYS A 41 -10.94 -10.35 18.59
CA LYS A 41 -10.25 -11.17 19.60
C LYS A 41 -9.01 -11.83 19.00
N VAL A 42 -8.01 -11.02 18.64
CA VAL A 42 -6.69 -11.48 18.17
C VAL A 42 -5.64 -11.33 19.27
N SER A 43 -4.48 -11.96 19.11
CA SER A 43 -3.40 -11.79 20.07
C SER A 43 -2.81 -10.36 19.99
N PRO A 44 -2.27 -9.80 21.09
CA PRO A 44 -1.68 -8.46 21.09
C PRO A 44 -0.57 -8.28 20.04
N SER A 45 0.22 -9.32 19.79
CA SER A 45 1.29 -9.30 18.79
C SER A 45 0.73 -9.26 17.35
N GLU A 46 -0.37 -9.95 17.07
CA GLU A 46 -1.05 -9.90 15.76
C GLU A 46 -1.73 -8.55 15.55
N GLU A 47 -2.34 -8.00 16.61
CA GLU A 47 -2.95 -6.68 16.61
C GLU A 47 -1.91 -5.60 16.28
N GLU A 48 -0.82 -5.56 17.03
CA GLU A 48 0.26 -4.60 16.82
C GLU A 48 0.88 -4.75 15.43
N GLY A 49 1.18 -5.98 15.02
CA GLY A 49 1.76 -6.25 13.71
C GLY A 49 0.87 -5.80 12.55
N CYS A 50 -0.44 -6.03 12.65
CA CYS A 50 -1.40 -5.58 11.65
C CYS A 50 -1.58 -4.06 11.68
N SER A 51 -1.78 -3.46 12.86
CA SER A 51 -1.91 -2.00 13.01
C SER A 51 -0.72 -1.26 12.40
N ASN A 52 0.50 -1.69 12.72
CA ASN A 52 1.72 -1.14 12.14
C ASN A 52 1.77 -1.33 10.62
N GLY A 53 1.32 -2.48 10.11
CA GLY A 53 1.21 -2.75 8.68
C GLY A 53 0.25 -1.81 7.95
N LEU A 54 -0.92 -1.52 8.52
CA LEU A 54 -1.92 -0.59 7.94
C LEU A 54 -1.38 0.84 7.89
N VAL A 55 -0.72 1.29 8.97
CA VAL A 55 -0.10 2.61 9.03
C VAL A 55 1.02 2.71 7.98
N GLN A 56 1.89 1.70 7.91
CA GLN A 56 2.99 1.63 6.95
C GLN A 56 2.47 1.67 5.51
N GLU A 57 1.45 0.88 5.19
CA GLU A 57 0.82 0.85 3.86
C GLU A 57 0.22 2.22 3.50
N ARG A 58 -0.51 2.85 4.44
CA ARG A 58 -1.12 4.17 4.21
C ARG A 58 -0.08 5.24 3.93
N ILE A 59 0.99 5.29 4.73
CA ILE A 59 2.11 6.24 4.53
C ILE A 59 2.74 6.02 3.15
N ALA A 60 3.02 4.76 2.81
CA ALA A 60 3.65 4.43 1.54
C ALA A 60 2.75 4.75 0.32
N CYS A 61 1.43 4.60 0.45
CA CYS A 61 0.48 5.06 -0.56
C CYS A 61 0.53 6.58 -0.77
N VAL A 62 0.60 7.36 0.30
CA VAL A 62 0.73 8.83 0.23
C VAL A 62 2.06 9.23 -0.42
N ASN A 63 3.15 8.57 -0.02
CA ASN A 63 4.48 8.80 -0.57
C ASN A 63 4.52 8.45 -2.06
N LEU A 64 3.98 7.30 -2.46
CA LEU A 64 3.92 6.87 -3.85
C LEU A 64 3.20 7.89 -4.73
N LEU A 65 2.05 8.40 -4.28
CA LEU A 65 1.33 9.46 -4.98
C LEU A 65 2.16 10.74 -5.08
N SER A 66 2.72 11.21 -3.95
CA SER A 66 3.52 12.43 -3.91
C SER A 66 4.73 12.37 -4.84
N TYR A 67 5.47 11.25 -4.82
CA TYR A 67 6.63 11.06 -5.68
C TYR A 67 6.25 10.91 -7.15
N THR A 68 5.16 10.21 -7.46
CA THR A 68 4.73 10.04 -8.87
C THR A 68 4.18 11.34 -9.46
N CYS A 69 3.57 12.23 -8.68
CA CYS A 69 3.17 13.56 -9.15
C CYS A 69 4.36 14.42 -9.61
N GLN A 70 5.58 14.20 -9.08
CA GLN A 70 6.78 14.90 -9.53
C GLN A 70 7.13 14.60 -11.00
N PHE A 71 6.64 13.49 -11.56
CA PHE A 71 6.89 13.09 -12.95
C PHE A 71 6.00 13.82 -13.96
N ILE A 72 4.95 14.53 -13.51
CA ILE A 72 4.04 15.29 -14.37
C ILE A 72 4.64 16.66 -14.73
N LYS A 73 5.57 17.18 -13.91
CA LYS A 73 6.26 18.45 -14.14
C LYS A 73 7.47 18.25 -15.05
N ARG A 74 7.40 18.82 -16.27
CA ARG A 74 8.49 18.74 -17.28
C ARG A 74 9.81 19.37 -16.82
N ASP A 75 9.76 20.25 -15.83
CA ASP A 75 10.91 21.04 -15.36
C ASP A 75 11.81 20.25 -14.38
N TYR A 76 11.34 19.11 -13.87
CA TYR A 76 12.13 18.24 -13.02
C TYR A 76 12.95 17.27 -13.87
N THR A 77 14.23 17.58 -14.04
CA THR A 77 15.21 16.64 -14.60
C THR A 77 15.35 15.43 -13.67
N PHE A 78 15.11 14.24 -14.23
CA PHE A 78 15.15 12.97 -13.50
C PHE A 78 16.48 12.82 -12.76
N ARG A 79 16.40 12.60 -11.44
CA ARG A 79 17.49 11.97 -10.68
C ARG A 79 17.17 10.48 -10.57
N LEU A 80 18.16 9.59 -10.51
CA LEU A 80 17.95 8.15 -10.29
C LEU A 80 17.31 7.82 -8.93
N ILE A 81 17.17 8.81 -8.05
CA ILE A 81 16.75 8.66 -6.65
C ILE A 81 15.23 8.51 -6.51
N PRO A 82 14.35 9.36 -7.10
CA PRO A 82 12.90 9.21 -6.97
C PRO A 82 12.37 7.89 -7.54
N ALA A 83 12.99 7.36 -8.59
CA ALA A 83 12.63 6.04 -9.13
C ALA A 83 12.94 4.89 -8.15
N ARG A 84 14.09 4.95 -7.44
CA ARG A 84 14.43 3.98 -6.39
C ARG A 84 13.49 4.10 -5.19
N VAL A 85 13.18 5.33 -4.78
CA VAL A 85 12.25 5.59 -3.68
C VAL A 85 10.87 5.05 -4.02
N ILE A 86 10.35 5.31 -5.23
CA ILE A 86 9.06 4.76 -5.68
C ILE A 86 9.02 3.23 -5.63
N ILE A 87 10.08 2.56 -6.09
CA ILE A 87 10.17 1.09 -6.01
C ILE A 87 10.14 0.62 -4.56
N GLN A 88 10.85 1.31 -3.66
CA GLN A 88 10.86 0.99 -2.24
C GLN A 88 9.47 1.18 -1.61
N GLU A 89 8.78 2.28 -1.90
CA GLU A 89 7.42 2.52 -1.41
C GLU A 89 6.45 1.44 -1.93
N ALA A 90 6.56 1.05 -3.20
CA ALA A 90 5.74 -0.03 -3.75
C ALA A 90 5.93 -1.38 -3.01
N ARG A 91 7.16 -1.69 -2.57
CA ARG A 91 7.44 -2.89 -1.77
C ARG A 91 6.92 -2.76 -0.34
N ILE A 92 7.06 -1.58 0.26
CA ILE A 92 6.56 -1.28 1.60
C ILE A 92 5.03 -1.42 1.66
N ILE A 93 4.31 -1.02 0.59
CA ILE A 93 2.87 -1.26 0.45
C ILE A 93 2.55 -2.76 0.51
N GLU A 94 3.28 -3.58 -0.26
CA GLU A 94 3.07 -5.04 -0.29
C GLU A 94 3.35 -5.68 1.07
N ASP A 95 4.46 -5.31 1.71
CA ASP A 95 4.85 -5.83 3.02
C ASP A 95 3.84 -5.42 4.11
N GLY A 96 3.36 -4.17 4.08
CA GLY A 96 2.32 -3.67 4.99
C GLY A 96 1.02 -4.44 4.86
N ALA A 97 0.55 -4.66 3.62
CA ALA A 97 -0.66 -5.43 3.34
C ALA A 97 -0.52 -6.91 3.77
N ALA A 98 0.66 -7.50 3.60
CA ALA A 98 0.94 -8.88 3.97
C ALA A 98 0.80 -9.11 5.49
N LYS A 99 1.23 -8.15 6.32
CA LYS A 99 1.14 -8.23 7.79
C LYS A 99 -0.29 -8.38 8.30
N CYS A 100 -1.26 -7.74 7.64
CA CYS A 100 -2.67 -7.85 8.01
C CYS A 100 -3.43 -8.99 7.34
N THR A 101 -2.84 -9.69 6.35
CA THR A 101 -3.58 -10.64 5.51
C THR A 101 -4.24 -11.76 6.32
N LYS A 102 -3.56 -12.29 7.34
CA LYS A 102 -4.13 -13.34 8.22
C LYS A 102 -5.30 -12.83 9.04
N VAL A 103 -5.16 -11.65 9.63
CA VAL A 103 -6.18 -11.01 10.47
C VAL A 103 -7.40 -10.60 9.64
N ILE A 104 -7.21 -10.04 8.45
CA ILE A 104 -8.30 -9.70 7.53
C ILE A 104 -9.08 -10.95 7.12
N ARG A 105 -8.39 -12.08 6.84
CA ARG A 105 -9.07 -13.35 6.54
C ARG A 105 -9.90 -13.85 7.73
N PHE A 106 -9.38 -13.70 8.95
CA PHE A 106 -10.11 -14.02 10.18
C PHE A 106 -11.35 -13.14 10.36
N LEU A 107 -11.20 -11.83 10.21
CA LEU A 107 -12.30 -10.85 10.27
C LEU A 107 -13.40 -11.14 9.24
N LYS A 108 -13.03 -11.46 7.99
CA LYS A 108 -14.00 -11.80 6.93
C LYS A 108 -14.80 -13.06 7.25
N LYS A 109 -14.19 -14.07 7.88
CA LYS A 109 -14.89 -15.30 8.29
C LYS A 109 -15.87 -15.06 9.44
N HIS A 110 -15.53 -14.16 10.36
CA HIS A 110 -16.36 -13.88 11.54
C HIS A 110 -17.45 -12.83 11.31
N ASN A 111 -17.30 -11.95 10.30
CA ASN A 111 -18.29 -10.92 9.95
C ASN A 111 -19.14 -11.24 8.71
N GLN A 112 -19.07 -12.45 8.16
CA GLN A 112 -20.04 -12.86 7.14
C GLN A 112 -21.40 -13.13 7.81
N PRO A 113 -22.50 -12.49 7.36
CA PRO A 113 -23.83 -12.85 7.83
C PRO A 113 -24.11 -14.30 7.46
N LYS A 114 -24.63 -15.07 8.42
CA LYS A 114 -25.19 -16.40 8.17
C LYS A 114 -26.39 -16.33 7.24
#